data_AF-K0RYJ3-F1
#
_entry.id   AF-K0RYJ3-F1
#
_cell.length_a   1.000
_cell.length_b   1.000
_cell.length_c   1.000
_cell.angle_alpha   90.00
_cell.angle_beta   90.00
_cell.angle_gamma   90.00
#
_symmetry.space_group_name_H-M   'P 1'
#
loop_
_entity.id
_entity.type
_entity.pdbx_description
1 polymer ?
#
loop_
_entity_poly.entity_id
_entity_poly.type
_entity_poly.pdbx_seq_one_letter_code
_entity_poly.pdbx_strand_id
1 'polypeptide(L)'
;MAKLAARRLRLVSFGTYLMSTSRSGAPSKFLDDAKETSRAVIAMIDEIRAEEGRLSQPVQILETDAYSVLGMAHLQRGTKEGAAEAVLNFTKCRDICERIGHRIGTTVAESNISLSLAKSGQSRVDTKDNLCMYDTMYQHCLATSSESSPTSISIGIRLADALMKEQHVCKANRFMRRVLEVSRRVHGAEHDLTRRVAADYARYTKRYVVTVGDQGRQYHFEALRYTEGGTKCVVRGPIIQPRNEDSEQIYIMPVGQILLGVGIPVVVAGLRYSTDLNGKVGDLRSWVEEAGCFMVHFEDERLEPRPVRQEYLQIVFEMPELEDATDAAVCSKGSRERSSSGSDRGSPGPTHDDTSGMLTS
;
A
#
# COMPACT_ATOMS: atom_id res chain seq x y z
N MET A 1 -36.64 15.14 25.35
CA MET A 1 -35.92 13.96 25.88
C MET A 1 -36.31 12.65 25.21
N ALA A 2 -37.56 12.17 25.29
CA ALA A 2 -37.94 10.86 24.71
C ALA A 2 -37.74 10.73 23.18
N LYS A 3 -38.08 11.77 22.40
CA LYS A 3 -37.86 11.79 20.94
C LYS A 3 -36.37 11.68 20.55
N LEU A 4 -35.52 12.41 21.25
CA LEU A 4 -34.07 12.40 21.05
C LEU A 4 -33.44 11.04 21.40
N ALA A 5 -33.87 10.41 22.50
CA ALA A 5 -33.43 9.07 22.87
C ALA A 5 -33.82 8.02 21.81
N ALA A 6 -35.04 8.11 21.26
CA ALA A 6 -35.48 7.23 20.19
C ALA A 6 -34.65 7.39 18.89
N ARG A 7 -34.28 8.63 18.53
CA ARG A 7 -33.39 8.90 17.38
C ARG A 7 -32.00 8.30 17.59
N ARG A 8 -31.40 8.48 18.77
CA ARG A 8 -30.10 7.88 19.10
C ARG A 8 -30.13 6.36 19.01
N LEU A 9 -31.20 5.72 19.48
CA LEU A 9 -31.36 4.28 19.37
C LEU A 9 -31.44 3.81 17.90
N ARG A 10 -32.20 4.53 17.06
CA ARG A 10 -32.26 4.25 15.62
C ARG A 10 -30.90 4.43 14.93
N LEU A 11 -30.14 5.46 15.28
CA LEU A 11 -28.79 5.67 14.73
C LEU A 11 -27.86 4.48 15.01
N VAL A 12 -27.92 3.89 16.21
CA VAL A 12 -27.13 2.68 16.53
C VAL A 12 -27.49 1.51 15.60
N SER A 13 -28.79 1.30 15.34
CA SER A 13 -29.22 0.25 14.41
C SER A 13 -28.73 0.48 12.98
N PHE A 14 -28.76 1.72 12.49
CA PHE A 14 -28.25 2.05 11.16
C PHE A 14 -26.74 1.95 11.06
N GLY A 15 -26.00 2.34 12.10
CA GLY A 15 -24.53 2.19 12.11
C GLY A 15 -24.11 0.73 11.99
N THR A 16 -24.83 -0.16 12.68
CA THR A 16 -24.61 -1.61 12.55
C THR A 16 -24.86 -2.10 11.13
N TYR A 17 -25.94 -1.62 10.50
CA TYR A 17 -26.27 -1.97 9.12
C TYR A 17 -25.21 -1.46 8.12
N LEU A 18 -24.82 -0.18 8.18
CA LEU A 18 -23.82 0.42 7.28
C LEU A 18 -22.45 -0.27 7.38
N MET A 19 -22.04 -0.64 8.60
CA MET A 19 -20.82 -1.41 8.83
C MET A 19 -20.86 -2.80 8.19
N SER A 20 -22.04 -3.43 8.13
CA SER A 20 -22.20 -4.74 7.52
C SER A 20 -22.23 -4.69 5.98
N THR A 21 -22.91 -3.69 5.39
CA THR A 21 -23.06 -3.56 3.93
C THR A 21 -21.79 -3.07 3.25
N SER A 22 -21.00 -2.23 3.92
CA SER A 22 -19.73 -1.72 3.40
C SER A 22 -18.66 -2.80 3.20
N ARG A 23 -18.77 -3.95 3.89
CA ARG A 23 -17.73 -4.98 3.92
C ARG A 23 -17.93 -6.11 2.91
N SER A 24 -19.14 -6.31 2.39
CA SER A 24 -19.52 -7.57 1.73
C SER A 24 -19.40 -7.60 0.19
N GLY A 25 -18.90 -6.53 -0.46
CA GLY A 25 -18.86 -6.50 -1.93
C GLY A 25 -20.22 -6.78 -2.57
N ALA A 26 -21.28 -6.34 -1.88
CA ALA A 26 -22.63 -6.80 -2.12
C ALA A 26 -23.16 -6.44 -3.54
N PRO A 27 -24.10 -7.22 -4.07
CA PRO A 27 -24.79 -6.93 -5.33
C PRO A 27 -25.32 -5.49 -5.41
N SER A 28 -25.48 -4.96 -6.62
CA SER A 28 -25.93 -3.58 -6.90
C SER A 28 -27.19 -3.16 -6.12
N LYS A 29 -28.12 -4.09 -5.87
CA LYS A 29 -29.34 -3.83 -5.08
C LYS A 29 -29.05 -3.35 -3.65
N PHE A 30 -28.02 -3.88 -3.00
CA PHE A 30 -27.65 -3.45 -1.64
C PHE A 30 -27.06 -2.04 -1.61
N LEU A 31 -26.57 -1.56 -2.76
CA LEU A 31 -25.98 -0.24 -2.85
C LEU A 31 -27.03 0.86 -2.75
N ASP A 32 -28.20 0.67 -3.37
CA ASP A 32 -29.27 1.67 -3.33
C ASP A 32 -29.90 1.73 -1.94
N ASP A 33 -30.12 0.58 -1.29
CA ASP A 33 -30.57 0.51 0.11
C ASP A 33 -29.56 1.19 1.06
N ALA A 34 -28.25 0.97 0.84
CA ALA A 34 -27.19 1.60 1.63
C ALA A 34 -27.14 3.13 1.41
N LYS A 35 -27.39 3.63 0.19
CA LYS A 35 -27.51 5.07 -0.10
C LYS A 35 -28.69 5.69 0.63
N GLU A 36 -29.88 5.07 0.53
CA GLU A 36 -31.08 5.56 1.20
C GLU A 36 -30.87 5.61 2.71
N THR A 37 -30.34 4.53 3.27
CA THR A 37 -29.99 4.44 4.69
C THR A 37 -29.00 5.53 5.11
N SER A 38 -27.95 5.77 4.32
CA SER A 38 -26.96 6.80 4.62
C SER A 38 -27.56 8.21 4.61
N ARG A 39 -28.47 8.51 3.69
CA ARG A 39 -29.21 9.78 3.66
C ARG A 39 -30.11 9.95 4.89
N ALA A 40 -30.81 8.89 5.29
CA ALA A 40 -31.65 8.91 6.49
C ALA A 40 -30.81 9.14 7.76
N VAL A 41 -29.63 8.53 7.85
CA VAL A 41 -28.67 8.76 8.94
C VAL A 41 -28.22 10.23 8.98
N ILE A 42 -27.79 10.79 7.85
CA ILE A 42 -27.35 12.20 7.77
C ILE A 42 -28.48 13.15 8.19
N ALA A 43 -29.69 12.93 7.68
CA ALA A 43 -30.85 13.77 8.04
C ALA A 43 -31.15 13.74 9.54
N MET A 44 -31.12 12.57 10.18
CA MET A 44 -31.29 12.47 11.64
C MET A 44 -30.15 13.13 12.42
N ILE A 45 -28.92 13.07 11.92
CA ILE A 45 -27.76 13.73 12.55
C ILE A 45 -27.90 15.25 12.47
N ASP A 46 -28.38 15.78 11.35
CA ASP A 46 -28.66 17.21 11.20
C ASP A 46 -29.77 17.68 12.16
N GLU A 47 -30.82 16.88 12.36
CA GLU A 47 -31.85 17.15 13.38
C GLU A 47 -31.27 17.19 14.80
N ILE A 48 -30.42 16.21 15.16
CA ILE A 48 -29.75 16.19 16.47
C ILE A 48 -28.82 17.40 16.63
N ARG A 49 -28.10 17.78 15.57
CA ARG A 49 -27.22 18.95 15.56
C ARG A 49 -28.00 20.25 15.78
N ALA A 50 -29.16 20.38 15.17
CA ALA A 50 -30.04 21.54 15.37
C ALA A 50 -30.58 21.63 16.80
N GLU A 51 -30.83 20.50 17.46
CA GLU A 51 -31.32 20.46 18.85
C GLU A 51 -30.22 20.63 19.91
N GLU A 52 -29.05 20.02 19.71
CA GLU A 52 -27.98 19.94 20.74
C GLU A 52 -26.83 20.94 20.50
N GLY A 53 -26.71 21.51 19.31
CA GLY A 53 -25.62 22.40 18.89
C GLY A 53 -24.28 21.68 18.66
N ARG A 54 -23.89 20.72 19.51
CA ARG A 54 -22.65 19.94 19.39
C ARG A 54 -22.92 18.44 19.41
N LEU A 55 -22.44 17.75 18.38
CA LEU A 55 -22.55 16.29 18.26
C LEU A 55 -21.49 15.58 19.10
N SER A 56 -21.87 14.48 19.75
CA SER A 56 -20.91 13.56 20.38
C SER A 56 -19.99 12.91 19.34
N GLN A 57 -18.78 12.49 19.75
CA GLN A 57 -17.82 11.86 18.85
C GLN A 57 -18.37 10.58 18.17
N PRO A 58 -19.09 9.66 18.85
CA PRO A 58 -19.69 8.50 18.19
C PRO A 58 -20.70 8.87 17.08
N VAL A 59 -21.48 9.94 17.28
CA VAL A 59 -22.42 10.41 16.26
C VAL A 59 -21.68 11.00 15.06
N GLN A 60 -20.58 11.70 15.28
CA GLN A 60 -19.72 12.20 14.19
C GLN A 60 -19.03 11.07 13.41
N ILE A 61 -18.63 9.99 14.08
CA ILE A 61 -18.10 8.79 13.39
C ILE A 61 -19.18 8.19 12.48
N LEU A 62 -20.40 8.04 12.98
CA LEU A 62 -21.51 7.53 12.16
C LEU A 62 -21.82 8.45 10.96
N GLU A 63 -21.68 9.77 11.14
CA GLU A 63 -21.79 10.74 10.04
C GLU A 63 -20.71 10.51 8.97
N THR A 64 -19.46 10.26 9.39
CA THR A 64 -18.36 9.95 8.46
C THR A 64 -18.60 8.66 7.69
N ASP A 65 -19.13 7.63 8.34
CA ASP A 65 -19.46 6.36 7.70
C ASP A 65 -20.56 6.53 6.66
N ALA A 66 -21.61 7.29 6.97
CA ALA A 66 -22.70 7.58 6.03
C ALA A 66 -22.19 8.33 4.78
N TYR A 67 -21.35 9.35 4.96
CA TYR A 67 -20.72 10.04 3.83
C TYR A 67 -19.79 9.13 3.03
N SER A 68 -18.99 8.30 3.70
CA SER A 68 -18.11 7.33 3.03
C SER A 68 -18.90 6.35 2.16
N VAL A 69 -20.01 5.81 2.69
CA VAL A 69 -20.90 4.91 1.94
C VAL A 69 -21.49 5.61 0.72
N LEU A 70 -22.01 6.84 0.88
CA LEU A 70 -22.49 7.62 -0.26
C LEU A 70 -21.40 7.83 -1.32
N GLY A 71 -20.20 8.22 -0.89
CA GLY A 71 -19.06 8.41 -1.79
C GLY A 71 -18.74 7.15 -2.59
N MET A 72 -18.63 6.00 -1.91
CA MET A 72 -18.40 4.71 -2.57
C MET A 72 -19.50 4.36 -3.57
N ALA A 73 -20.73 4.66 -3.19
CA ALA A 73 -21.91 4.32 -3.97
C ALA A 73 -22.07 5.20 -5.23
N HIS A 74 -21.56 6.43 -5.21
CA HIS A 74 -21.40 7.27 -6.39
C HIS A 74 -20.23 6.80 -7.26
N LEU A 75 -19.09 6.44 -6.64
CA LEU A 75 -17.89 5.98 -7.34
C LEU A 75 -18.08 4.66 -8.11
N GLN A 76 -18.92 3.76 -7.59
CA GLN A 76 -19.24 2.49 -8.23
C GLN A 76 -20.06 2.61 -9.51
N ARG A 77 -20.75 3.75 -9.74
CA ARG A 77 -21.46 4.00 -11.00
C ARG A 77 -20.52 4.10 -12.19
N GLY A 78 -19.23 4.39 -11.95
CA GLY A 78 -18.21 4.47 -12.99
C GLY A 78 -18.37 5.66 -13.95
N THR A 79 -19.26 6.61 -13.65
CA THR A 79 -19.42 7.85 -14.45
C THR A 79 -18.54 8.97 -13.91
N LYS A 80 -18.21 9.96 -14.75
CA LYS A 80 -17.42 11.13 -14.34
C LYS A 80 -18.17 11.97 -13.30
N GLU A 81 -19.47 12.12 -13.47
CA GLU A 81 -20.37 12.83 -12.56
C GLU A 81 -20.42 12.10 -11.21
N GLY A 82 -20.53 10.77 -11.22
CA GLY A 82 -20.48 9.95 -10.02
C GLY A 82 -19.14 10.06 -9.29
N ALA A 83 -18.03 10.15 -10.02
CA ALA A 83 -16.73 10.40 -9.42
C ALA A 83 -16.64 11.79 -8.75
N ALA A 84 -17.20 12.84 -9.37
CA ALA A 84 -17.25 14.17 -8.77
C ALA A 84 -18.13 14.22 -7.50
N GLU A 85 -19.31 13.59 -7.54
CA GLU A 85 -20.18 13.44 -6.36
C GLU A 85 -19.50 12.63 -5.25
N ALA A 86 -18.71 11.62 -5.62
CA ALA A 86 -17.93 10.84 -4.67
C ALA A 86 -16.89 11.71 -3.94
N VAL A 87 -16.14 12.56 -4.67
CA VAL A 87 -15.20 13.53 -4.07
C VAL A 87 -15.90 14.40 -3.04
N LEU A 88 -17.07 14.97 -3.36
CA LEU A 88 -17.81 15.81 -2.41
C LEU A 88 -18.14 15.09 -1.10
N ASN A 89 -18.60 13.84 -1.18
CA ASN A 89 -18.93 13.04 0.00
C ASN A 89 -17.67 12.65 0.79
N PHE A 90 -16.60 12.23 0.12
CA PHE A 90 -15.36 11.89 0.80
C PHE A 90 -14.67 13.11 1.43
N THR A 91 -14.77 14.29 0.83
CA THR A 91 -14.30 15.55 1.44
C THR A 91 -15.02 15.82 2.75
N LYS A 92 -16.36 15.69 2.79
CA LYS A 92 -17.11 15.83 4.05
C LYS A 92 -16.67 14.80 5.10
N CYS A 93 -16.45 13.56 4.69
CA CYS A 93 -15.93 12.51 5.57
C CYS A 93 -14.55 12.89 6.14
N ARG A 94 -13.61 13.35 5.29
CA ARG A 94 -12.27 13.80 5.68
C ARG A 94 -12.36 14.95 6.70
N ASP A 95 -13.12 15.99 6.39
CA ASP A 95 -13.22 17.20 7.22
C ASP A 95 -13.77 16.88 8.61
N ILE A 96 -14.77 15.99 8.71
CA ILE A 96 -15.29 15.54 10.00
C ILE A 96 -14.25 14.69 10.74
N CYS A 97 -13.56 13.77 10.04
CA CYS A 97 -12.52 12.93 10.65
C CYS A 97 -11.37 13.77 11.21
N GLU A 98 -10.89 14.77 10.47
CA GLU A 98 -9.86 15.72 10.94
C GLU A 98 -10.33 16.46 12.19
N ARG A 99 -11.56 16.99 12.17
CA ARG A 99 -12.14 17.72 13.30
C ARG A 99 -12.21 16.90 14.59
N ILE A 100 -12.44 15.59 14.50
CA ILE A 100 -12.50 14.70 15.67
C ILE A 100 -11.17 13.97 15.97
N GLY A 101 -10.09 14.27 15.23
CA GLY A 101 -8.81 13.61 15.38
C GLY A 101 -8.80 12.13 14.96
N HIS A 102 -9.74 11.70 14.11
CA HIS A 102 -9.83 10.33 13.62
C HIS A 102 -8.91 10.10 12.42
N ARG A 103 -7.61 9.92 12.71
CA ARG A 103 -6.53 9.84 11.71
C ARG A 103 -6.76 8.80 10.61
N ILE A 104 -7.22 7.59 10.94
CA ILE A 104 -7.51 6.56 9.92
C ILE A 104 -8.60 7.04 8.96
N GLY A 105 -9.69 7.59 9.51
CA GLY A 105 -10.81 8.07 8.71
C GLY A 105 -10.38 9.16 7.74
N THR A 106 -9.50 10.07 8.16
CA THR A 106 -8.86 11.07 7.29
C THR A 106 -8.10 10.39 6.15
N THR A 107 -7.19 9.48 6.47
CA THR A 107 -6.38 8.76 5.46
C THR A 107 -7.24 7.96 4.47
N VAL A 108 -8.30 7.29 4.94
CA VAL A 108 -9.25 6.56 4.08
C VAL A 108 -10.01 7.51 3.16
N ALA A 109 -10.48 8.63 3.69
CA ALA A 109 -11.21 9.63 2.91
C ALA A 109 -10.31 10.24 1.83
N GLU A 110 -9.06 10.62 2.16
CA GLU A 110 -8.06 11.11 1.21
C GLU A 110 -7.77 10.09 0.10
N SER A 111 -7.60 8.81 0.45
CA SER A 111 -7.43 7.72 -0.52
C SER A 111 -8.57 7.68 -1.53
N ASN A 112 -9.80 7.74 -1.02
CA ASN A 112 -11.00 7.65 -1.83
C ASN A 112 -11.23 8.92 -2.66
N ILE A 113 -10.83 10.10 -2.18
CA ILE A 113 -10.78 11.35 -2.96
C ILE A 113 -9.82 11.17 -4.13
N SER A 114 -8.58 10.75 -3.89
CA SER A 114 -7.56 10.53 -4.93
C SER A 114 -8.03 9.52 -5.99
N LEU A 115 -8.64 8.41 -5.56
CA LEU A 115 -9.22 7.42 -6.48
C LEU A 115 -10.36 8.01 -7.32
N SER A 116 -11.23 8.82 -6.71
CA SER A 116 -12.34 9.46 -7.40
C SER A 116 -11.86 10.50 -8.41
N LEU A 117 -10.86 11.31 -8.06
CA LEU A 117 -10.20 12.25 -8.97
C LEU A 117 -9.52 11.55 -10.16
N ALA A 118 -8.96 10.35 -9.93
CA ALA A 118 -8.42 9.54 -11.03
C ALA A 118 -9.50 9.10 -12.01
N LYS A 119 -10.62 8.58 -11.48
CA LYS A 119 -11.73 8.11 -12.31
C LYS A 119 -12.44 9.22 -13.07
N SER A 120 -12.48 10.44 -12.53
CA SER A 120 -13.01 11.61 -13.24
C SER A 120 -12.07 12.10 -14.36
N GLY A 121 -10.83 11.60 -14.40
CA GLY A 121 -9.77 12.07 -15.31
C GLY A 121 -9.16 13.40 -14.89
N GLN A 122 -9.42 13.87 -13.66
CA GLN A 122 -8.91 15.13 -13.14
C GLN A 122 -7.51 15.01 -12.53
N SER A 123 -7.09 13.80 -12.15
CA SER A 123 -5.77 13.57 -11.58
C SER A 123 -5.18 12.24 -12.03
N ARG A 124 -3.85 12.16 -12.10
CA ARG A 124 -3.15 10.88 -12.09
C ARG A 124 -2.91 10.52 -10.62
N VAL A 125 -3.29 9.31 -10.24
CA VAL A 125 -3.00 8.80 -8.90
C VAL A 125 -1.49 8.65 -8.77
N ASP A 126 -0.90 9.41 -7.86
CA ASP A 126 0.49 9.20 -7.45
C ASP A 126 0.57 7.87 -6.71
N THR A 127 1.33 6.94 -7.28
CA THR A 127 1.50 5.60 -6.74
C THR A 127 2.37 5.59 -5.48
N LYS A 128 3.24 6.60 -5.31
CA LYS A 128 4.08 6.76 -4.12
C LYS A 128 3.27 7.22 -2.91
N ASP A 129 2.33 8.14 -3.11
CA ASP A 129 1.42 8.59 -2.06
C ASP A 129 0.57 7.43 -1.54
N ASN A 130 0.09 6.56 -2.44
CA ASN A 130 -0.63 5.34 -2.04
C ASN A 130 0.21 4.39 -1.21
N LEU A 131 1.50 4.22 -1.54
CA LEU A 131 2.38 3.35 -0.78
C LEU A 131 2.54 3.85 0.66
N CYS A 132 2.85 5.14 0.83
CA CYS A 132 2.98 5.76 2.15
C CYS A 132 1.67 5.67 2.97
N MET A 133 0.55 5.92 2.30
CA MET A 133 -0.78 5.86 2.87
C MET A 133 -1.13 4.44 3.36
N TYR A 134 -0.97 3.42 2.51
CA TYR A 134 -1.28 2.04 2.90
C TYR A 134 -0.31 1.49 3.94
N ASP A 135 0.95 1.92 3.95
CA ASP A 135 1.89 1.60 5.02
C ASP A 135 1.39 2.19 6.35
N THR A 136 1.05 3.47 6.38
CA THR A 136 0.49 4.14 7.57
C THR A 136 -0.77 3.44 8.08
N MET A 137 -1.69 3.08 7.18
CA MET A 137 -2.91 2.34 7.53
C MET A 137 -2.60 0.95 8.09
N TYR A 138 -1.63 0.25 7.51
CA TYR A 138 -1.25 -1.09 7.97
C TYR A 138 -0.61 -1.02 9.36
N GLN A 139 0.33 -0.10 9.59
CA GLN A 139 0.94 0.12 10.91
C GLN A 139 -0.11 0.46 11.96
N HIS A 140 -1.07 1.32 11.63
CA HIS A 140 -2.19 1.60 12.53
C HIS A 140 -3.00 0.34 12.82
N CYS A 141 -3.34 -0.47 11.81
CA CYS A 141 -4.08 -1.71 12.01
C CYS A 141 -3.33 -2.67 12.94
N LEU A 142 -2.00 -2.76 12.85
CA LEU A 142 -1.17 -3.54 13.78
C LEU A 142 -1.14 -2.97 15.20
N ALA A 143 -1.24 -1.65 15.35
CA ALA A 143 -1.24 -0.99 16.66
C ALA A 143 -2.59 -1.16 17.39
N THR A 144 -3.71 -1.11 16.65
CA THR A 144 -5.05 -1.14 17.25
C THR A 144 -5.75 -2.48 17.16
N SER A 145 -5.25 -3.39 16.34
CA SER A 145 -5.81 -4.72 16.13
C SER A 145 -4.70 -5.74 15.89
N SER A 146 -5.03 -7.02 15.89
CA SER A 146 -4.06 -8.05 15.54
C SER A 146 -3.72 -8.03 14.04
N GLU A 147 -2.52 -8.48 13.68
CA GLU A 147 -2.14 -8.78 12.29
C GLU A 147 -3.12 -9.76 11.62
N SER A 148 -3.73 -10.65 12.41
CA SER A 148 -4.76 -11.61 11.99
C SER A 148 -6.16 -11.03 11.77
N SER A 149 -6.37 -9.74 12.00
CA SER A 149 -7.71 -9.17 11.79
C SER A 149 -8.03 -9.13 10.28
N PRO A 150 -9.30 -9.35 9.87
CA PRO A 150 -9.68 -9.23 8.46
C PRO A 150 -9.32 -7.87 7.85
N THR A 151 -9.39 -6.81 8.66
CA THR A 151 -9.01 -5.45 8.25
C THR A 151 -7.52 -5.34 8.00
N SER A 152 -6.67 -5.82 8.91
CA SER A 152 -5.21 -5.84 8.75
C SER A 152 -4.80 -6.61 7.49
N ILE A 153 -5.38 -7.79 7.26
CA ILE A 153 -5.12 -8.61 6.06
C ILE A 153 -5.54 -7.85 4.79
N SER A 154 -6.74 -7.27 4.77
CA SER A 154 -7.22 -6.52 3.60
C SER A 154 -6.38 -5.28 3.29
N ILE A 155 -5.88 -4.57 4.31
CA ILE A 155 -4.96 -3.44 4.12
C ILE A 155 -3.58 -3.95 3.69
N GLY A 156 -3.12 -5.09 4.21
CA GLY A 156 -1.90 -5.76 3.77
C GLY A 156 -1.92 -6.08 2.27
N ILE A 157 -3.03 -6.61 1.74
CA ILE A 157 -3.16 -6.84 0.29
C ILE A 157 -2.95 -5.54 -0.50
N ARG A 158 -3.56 -4.43 -0.07
CA ARG A 158 -3.46 -3.13 -0.76
C ARG A 158 -2.06 -2.53 -0.65
N LEU A 159 -1.39 -2.68 0.49
CA LEU A 159 0.00 -2.28 0.67
C LEU A 159 0.92 -3.07 -0.28
N ALA A 160 0.71 -4.38 -0.41
CA ALA A 160 1.44 -5.22 -1.35
C ALA A 160 1.21 -4.80 -2.82
N ASP A 161 -0.03 -4.44 -3.20
CA ASP A 161 -0.34 -3.91 -4.53
C ASP A 161 0.36 -2.57 -4.78
N ALA A 162 0.43 -1.69 -3.77
CA ALA A 162 1.15 -0.43 -3.88
C ALA A 162 2.66 -0.65 -4.03
N LEU A 163 3.25 -1.58 -3.27
CA LEU A 163 4.64 -1.99 -3.43
C LEU A 163 4.92 -2.50 -4.84
N MET A 164 4.04 -3.33 -5.43
CA MET A 164 4.19 -3.81 -6.81
C MET A 164 4.16 -2.68 -7.84
N LYS A 165 3.25 -1.70 -7.69
CA LYS A 165 3.13 -0.55 -8.61
C LYS A 165 4.35 0.35 -8.56
N GLU A 166 4.89 0.54 -7.35
CA GLU A 166 6.15 1.23 -7.13
C GLU A 166 7.36 0.35 -7.48
N GLN A 167 7.17 -0.86 -8.03
CA GLN A 167 8.20 -1.80 -8.46
C GLN A 167 9.06 -2.39 -7.33
N HIS A 168 8.62 -2.32 -6.06
CA HIS A 168 9.20 -3.04 -4.91
C HIS A 168 8.76 -4.50 -4.89
N VAL A 169 9.02 -5.22 -5.98
CA VAL A 169 8.46 -6.55 -6.24
C VAL A 169 9.02 -7.61 -5.29
N CYS A 170 10.31 -7.55 -4.95
CA CYS A 170 10.89 -8.46 -3.96
C CYS A 170 10.22 -8.30 -2.58
N LYS A 171 10.10 -7.05 -2.10
CA LYS A 171 9.43 -6.72 -0.83
C LYS A 171 7.95 -7.08 -0.86
N ALA A 172 7.24 -6.78 -1.96
CA ALA A 172 5.83 -7.12 -2.14
C ALA A 172 5.58 -8.62 -2.09
N ASN A 173 6.42 -9.44 -2.74
CA ASN A 173 6.30 -10.89 -2.73
C ASN A 173 6.42 -11.47 -1.33
N ARG A 174 7.48 -11.11 -0.58
CA ARG A 174 7.65 -11.60 0.80
C ARG A 174 6.52 -11.14 1.71
N PHE A 175 6.13 -9.88 1.59
CA PHE A 175 5.04 -9.32 2.38
C PHE A 175 3.71 -10.03 2.08
N MET A 176 3.38 -10.26 0.81
CA MET A 176 2.17 -10.98 0.42
C MET A 176 2.19 -12.44 0.87
N ARG A 177 3.35 -13.11 0.82
CA ARG A 177 3.52 -14.47 1.37
C ARG A 177 3.15 -14.52 2.86
N ARG A 178 3.69 -13.59 3.66
CA ARG A 178 3.35 -13.47 5.09
C ARG A 178 1.85 -13.20 5.31
N VAL A 179 1.25 -12.28 4.55
CA VAL A 179 -0.19 -12.00 4.62
C VAL A 179 -1.02 -13.26 4.29
N LEU A 180 -0.58 -14.05 3.30
CA LEU A 180 -1.22 -15.32 2.93
C LEU A 180 -1.13 -16.35 4.05
N GLU A 181 0.03 -16.51 4.67
CA GLU A 181 0.26 -17.43 5.79
C GLU A 181 -0.62 -17.07 7.00
N VAL A 182 -0.67 -15.80 7.38
CA VAL A 182 -1.53 -15.31 8.47
C VAL A 182 -3.00 -15.56 8.14
N SER A 183 -3.44 -15.23 6.91
CA SER A 183 -4.83 -15.42 6.48
C SER A 183 -5.23 -16.90 6.49
N ARG A 184 -4.39 -17.80 5.97
CA ARG A 184 -4.60 -19.26 6.01
C ARG A 184 -4.73 -19.78 7.44
N ARG A 185 -3.86 -19.34 8.35
CA ARG A 185 -3.87 -19.78 9.75
C ARG A 185 -5.15 -19.37 10.48
N VAL A 186 -5.66 -18.17 10.21
CA VAL A 186 -6.75 -17.56 10.99
C VAL A 186 -8.12 -17.87 10.39
N HIS A 187 -8.23 -17.82 9.06
CA HIS A 187 -9.50 -17.95 8.35
C HIS A 187 -9.67 -19.31 7.66
N GLY A 188 -8.59 -20.09 7.51
CA GLY A 188 -8.59 -21.32 6.72
C GLY A 188 -8.40 -21.05 5.21
N ALA A 189 -8.07 -22.10 4.47
CA ALA A 189 -7.75 -22.01 3.04
C ALA A 189 -8.95 -21.63 2.16
N GLU A 190 -10.15 -22.10 2.52
CA GLU A 190 -11.38 -21.92 1.73
C GLU A 190 -12.05 -20.57 1.93
N HIS A 191 -11.64 -19.79 2.94
CA HIS A 191 -12.22 -18.49 3.19
C HIS A 191 -11.95 -17.51 2.04
N ASP A 192 -12.96 -16.72 1.65
CA ASP A 192 -12.91 -15.81 0.50
C ASP A 192 -11.70 -14.88 0.52
N LEU A 193 -11.40 -14.31 1.69
CA LEU A 193 -10.23 -13.44 1.85
C LEU A 193 -8.92 -14.20 1.62
N THR A 194 -8.80 -15.43 2.11
CA THR A 194 -7.62 -16.28 1.90
C THR A 194 -7.44 -16.65 0.43
N ARG A 195 -8.53 -17.03 -0.25
CA ARG A 195 -8.53 -17.34 -1.69
C ARG A 195 -8.11 -16.13 -2.52
N ARG A 196 -8.61 -14.94 -2.16
CA ARG A 196 -8.20 -13.69 -2.79
C ARG A 196 -6.70 -13.41 -2.61
N VAL A 197 -6.19 -13.47 -1.38
CA VAL A 197 -4.76 -13.27 -1.10
C VAL A 197 -3.92 -14.29 -1.89
N ALA A 198 -4.35 -15.55 -1.95
CA ALA A 198 -3.67 -16.61 -2.70
C ALA A 198 -3.63 -16.31 -4.21
N ALA A 199 -4.73 -15.84 -4.79
CA ALA A 199 -4.78 -15.46 -6.20
C ALA A 199 -3.90 -14.24 -6.50
N ASP A 200 -3.89 -13.23 -5.62
CA ASP A 200 -3.02 -12.06 -5.75
C ASP A 200 -1.54 -12.45 -5.61
N TYR A 201 -1.19 -13.31 -4.64
CA TYR A 201 0.16 -13.85 -4.50
C TYR A 201 0.60 -14.63 -5.74
N ALA A 202 -0.24 -15.52 -6.26
CA ALA A 202 0.04 -16.26 -7.49
C ALA A 202 0.25 -15.35 -8.70
N ARG A 203 -0.42 -14.18 -8.76
CA ARG A 203 -0.16 -13.16 -9.77
C ARG A 203 1.22 -12.54 -9.60
N TYR A 204 1.64 -12.25 -8.38
CA TYR A 204 2.92 -11.60 -8.09
C TYR A 204 4.13 -12.51 -8.31
N THR A 205 3.94 -13.83 -8.27
CA THR A 205 5.00 -14.81 -8.53
C THR A 205 5.22 -15.07 -10.03
N LYS A 206 4.34 -14.60 -10.92
CA LYS A 206 4.56 -14.70 -12.36
C LYS A 206 5.72 -13.80 -12.80
N ARG A 207 6.50 -14.26 -13.77
CA ARG A 207 7.66 -13.55 -14.31
C ARG A 207 7.46 -13.36 -15.80
N TYR A 208 7.16 -12.14 -16.22
CA TYR A 208 6.92 -11.85 -17.63
C TYR A 208 8.20 -11.38 -18.30
N VAL A 209 8.53 -11.97 -19.44
CA VAL A 209 9.70 -11.63 -20.23
C VAL A 209 9.30 -11.36 -21.68
N VAL A 210 10.17 -10.71 -22.43
CA VAL A 210 9.95 -10.39 -23.85
C VAL A 210 10.98 -11.12 -24.70
N THR A 211 10.60 -11.57 -25.89
CA THR A 211 11.57 -11.98 -26.93
C THR A 211 11.37 -11.13 -28.18
N VAL A 212 12.43 -10.98 -28.97
CA VAL A 212 12.40 -10.24 -30.24
C VAL A 212 12.62 -11.24 -31.36
N GLY A 213 11.61 -11.41 -32.22
CA GLY A 213 11.71 -12.26 -33.41
C GLY A 213 12.44 -11.59 -34.56
N ASP A 214 12.68 -12.34 -35.65
CA ASP A 214 13.48 -11.90 -36.81
C ASP A 214 12.99 -10.61 -37.49
N GLN A 215 11.71 -10.28 -37.35
CA GLN A 215 11.10 -9.05 -37.90
C GLN A 215 11.06 -7.89 -36.89
N GLY A 216 11.78 -7.99 -35.77
CA GLY A 216 11.71 -7.01 -34.67
C GLY A 216 10.40 -7.06 -33.88
N ARG A 217 9.51 -8.03 -34.15
CA ARG A 217 8.26 -8.21 -33.40
C ARG A 217 8.57 -8.70 -31.99
N GLN A 218 7.96 -8.05 -31.01
CA GLN A 218 8.07 -8.41 -29.60
C GLN A 218 6.96 -9.38 -29.22
N TYR A 219 7.32 -10.42 -28.49
CA TYR A 219 6.40 -11.42 -27.96
C TYR A 219 6.58 -11.54 -26.45
N HIS A 220 5.48 -11.55 -25.70
CA HIS A 220 5.50 -11.71 -24.25
C HIS A 220 5.39 -13.18 -23.87
N PHE A 221 6.16 -13.60 -22.89
CA PHE A 221 6.13 -14.95 -22.32
C PHE A 221 6.14 -14.88 -20.80
N GLU A 222 5.67 -15.95 -20.16
CA GLU A 222 5.92 -16.20 -18.75
C GLU A 222 7.17 -17.08 -18.61
N ALA A 223 8.21 -16.58 -17.98
CA ALA A 223 9.35 -17.37 -17.57
C ALA A 223 8.95 -18.26 -16.39
N LEU A 224 9.27 -19.56 -16.49
CA LEU A 224 8.88 -20.56 -15.49
C LEU A 224 10.06 -21.03 -14.64
N ARG A 225 11.21 -21.30 -15.27
CA ARG A 225 12.44 -21.77 -14.60
C ARG A 225 13.65 -21.73 -15.52
N TYR A 226 14.85 -21.72 -14.95
CA TYR A 226 16.07 -22.01 -15.69
C TYR A 226 16.30 -23.52 -15.87
N THR A 227 17.05 -23.88 -16.91
CA THR A 227 17.59 -25.22 -17.15
C THR A 227 19.05 -25.11 -17.63
N GLU A 228 19.76 -26.23 -17.75
CA GLU A 228 21.13 -26.29 -18.26
C GLU A 228 22.09 -25.29 -17.56
N GLY A 229 22.06 -25.29 -16.22
CA GLY A 229 22.92 -24.42 -15.40
C GLY A 229 22.64 -22.93 -15.55
N GLY A 230 21.44 -22.54 -15.99
CA GLY A 230 21.07 -21.12 -16.15
C GLY A 230 21.28 -20.57 -17.57
N THR A 231 21.74 -21.39 -18.52
CA THR A 231 22.00 -20.94 -19.90
C THR A 231 20.74 -20.90 -20.77
N LYS A 232 19.70 -21.65 -20.41
CA LYS A 232 18.39 -21.65 -21.06
C LYS A 232 17.27 -21.44 -20.03
N CYS A 233 16.17 -20.86 -20.47
CA CYS A 233 14.97 -20.63 -19.68
C CYS A 233 13.78 -21.34 -20.32
N VAL A 234 12.98 -22.02 -19.50
CA VAL A 234 11.69 -22.59 -19.88
C VAL A 234 10.66 -21.47 -19.79
N VAL A 235 9.99 -21.17 -20.89
CA VAL A 235 9.00 -20.10 -20.98
C VAL A 235 7.67 -20.61 -21.53
N ARG A 236 6.57 -19.95 -21.18
CA ARG A 236 5.21 -20.25 -21.64
C ARG A 236 4.61 -19.07 -22.40
N GLY A 237 4.06 -19.29 -23.60
CA GLY A 237 3.45 -18.25 -24.42
C GLY A 237 3.34 -18.64 -25.90
N PRO A 238 3.37 -17.66 -26.83
CA PRO A 238 3.25 -16.23 -26.58
C PRO A 238 1.94 -15.87 -25.85
N ILE A 239 1.97 -14.85 -24.99
CA ILE A 239 0.79 -14.37 -24.27
C ILE A 239 -0.03 -13.48 -25.20
N ILE A 240 -1.26 -13.90 -25.49
CA ILE A 240 -2.25 -13.15 -26.30
C ILE A 240 -3.36 -12.66 -25.36
N GLN A 241 -3.90 -11.45 -25.58
CA GLN A 241 -5.01 -10.92 -24.77
C GLN A 241 -6.37 -11.16 -25.46
N PRO A 242 -7.39 -11.70 -24.75
CA PRO A 242 -7.35 -12.17 -23.36
C PRO A 242 -6.52 -13.45 -23.19
N ARG A 243 -5.81 -13.54 -22.06
CA ARG A 243 -4.89 -14.66 -21.77
C ARG A 243 -5.62 -16.00 -21.62
N ASN A 244 -5.17 -17.03 -22.35
CA ASN A 244 -5.62 -18.41 -22.19
C ASN A 244 -4.41 -19.34 -21.98
N GLU A 245 -4.09 -19.58 -20.71
CA GLU A 245 -2.92 -20.36 -20.29
C GLU A 245 -2.91 -21.80 -20.80
N ASP A 246 -4.09 -22.41 -21.01
CA ASP A 246 -4.23 -23.79 -21.48
C ASP A 246 -3.89 -23.94 -22.98
N SER A 247 -3.91 -22.84 -23.72
CA SER A 247 -3.55 -22.80 -25.14
C SER A 247 -2.11 -22.37 -25.41
N GLU A 248 -1.40 -21.87 -24.39
CA GLU A 248 -0.02 -21.41 -24.50
C GLU A 248 0.95 -22.60 -24.61
N GLN A 249 1.98 -22.47 -25.45
CA GLN A 249 2.98 -23.50 -25.63
C GLN A 249 4.18 -23.28 -24.70
N ILE A 250 4.89 -24.36 -24.39
CA ILE A 250 6.14 -24.32 -23.62
C ILE A 250 7.33 -24.35 -24.59
N TYR A 251 8.26 -23.40 -24.40
CA TYR A 251 9.49 -23.31 -25.14
C TYR A 251 10.70 -23.36 -24.21
N ILE A 252 11.83 -23.82 -24.73
CA ILE A 252 13.13 -23.71 -24.07
C ILE A 252 13.96 -22.74 -24.89
N MET A 253 14.28 -21.58 -24.33
CA MET A 253 14.95 -20.49 -25.04
C MET A 253 16.31 -20.19 -24.42
N PRO A 254 17.36 -19.90 -25.22
CA PRO A 254 18.61 -19.34 -24.71
C PRO A 254 18.33 -18.03 -23.96
N VAL A 255 18.97 -17.82 -22.82
CA VAL A 255 18.76 -16.60 -22.01
C VAL A 255 19.11 -15.31 -22.76
N GLY A 256 20.08 -15.37 -23.68
CA GLY A 256 20.42 -14.24 -24.54
C GLY A 256 19.34 -13.81 -25.53
N GLN A 257 18.29 -14.62 -25.75
CA GLN A 257 17.12 -14.27 -26.58
C GLN A 257 15.96 -13.68 -25.78
N ILE A 258 16.10 -13.63 -24.45
CA ILE A 258 15.06 -13.15 -23.54
C ILE A 258 15.47 -11.76 -23.08
N LEU A 259 14.54 -10.82 -23.10
CA LEU A 259 14.68 -9.48 -22.54
C LEU A 259 13.91 -9.39 -21.22
N LEU A 260 14.58 -8.89 -20.18
CA LEU A 260 13.96 -8.67 -18.88
C LEU A 260 13.11 -7.39 -18.91
N GLY A 261 11.97 -7.43 -18.22
CA GLY A 261 11.13 -6.27 -17.96
C GLY A 261 11.44 -5.62 -16.61
N VAL A 262 11.07 -4.35 -16.49
CA VAL A 262 11.05 -3.63 -15.21
C VAL A 262 10.07 -4.31 -14.24
N GLY A 263 10.41 -4.33 -12.95
CA GLY A 263 9.65 -4.99 -11.89
C GLY A 263 9.94 -6.50 -11.77
N ILE A 264 10.90 -7.05 -12.51
CA ILE A 264 11.32 -8.44 -12.31
C ILE A 264 12.31 -8.50 -11.14
N PRO A 265 12.08 -9.38 -10.15
CA PRO A 265 13.09 -9.65 -9.14
C PRO A 265 14.23 -10.47 -9.74
N VAL A 266 15.46 -10.03 -9.49
CA VAL A 266 16.68 -10.63 -10.04
C VAL A 266 17.73 -10.87 -8.96
N VAL A 267 18.64 -11.81 -9.25
CA VAL A 267 19.88 -11.99 -8.52
C VAL A 267 21.05 -11.68 -9.46
N VAL A 268 22.04 -10.96 -8.94
CA VAL A 268 23.26 -10.65 -9.69
C VAL A 268 24.20 -11.85 -9.65
N ALA A 269 24.79 -12.23 -10.78
CA ALA A 269 25.73 -13.33 -10.88
C ALA A 269 26.80 -13.08 -11.95
N GLY A 270 28.00 -13.65 -11.76
CA GLY A 270 29.05 -13.67 -12.78
C GLY A 270 29.83 -12.36 -12.95
N LEU A 271 29.65 -11.36 -12.08
CA LEU A 271 30.49 -10.16 -12.08
C LEU A 271 31.92 -10.51 -11.68
N ARG A 272 32.90 -10.00 -12.42
CA ARG A 272 34.34 -10.24 -12.19
C ARG A 272 35.01 -9.20 -11.28
N TYR A 273 34.48 -7.98 -11.27
CA TYR A 273 35.09 -6.84 -10.55
C TYR A 273 34.30 -6.45 -9.29
N SER A 274 32.98 -6.38 -9.39
CA SER A 274 32.08 -6.13 -8.24
C SER A 274 31.53 -7.46 -7.71
N THR A 275 32.44 -8.33 -7.28
CA THR A 275 32.09 -9.69 -6.83
C THR A 275 31.25 -9.70 -5.56
N ASP A 276 31.29 -8.62 -4.79
CA ASP A 276 30.46 -8.35 -3.60
C ASP A 276 28.96 -8.25 -3.91
N LEU A 277 28.61 -7.93 -5.16
CA LEU A 277 27.23 -7.91 -5.63
C LEU A 277 26.72 -9.29 -6.08
N ASN A 278 27.59 -10.26 -6.35
CA ASN A 278 27.15 -11.59 -6.76
C ASN A 278 26.35 -12.26 -5.62
N GLY A 279 25.19 -12.82 -5.96
CA GLY A 279 24.22 -13.40 -5.02
C GLY A 279 23.27 -12.38 -4.39
N LYS A 280 23.46 -11.07 -4.62
CA LYS A 280 22.55 -10.04 -4.11
C LYS A 280 21.28 -9.99 -4.95
N VAL A 281 20.13 -9.95 -4.25
CA VAL A 281 18.80 -9.87 -4.84
C VAL A 281 18.35 -8.41 -4.92
N GLY A 282 17.64 -8.06 -6.00
CA GLY A 282 17.07 -6.73 -6.19
C GLY A 282 15.95 -6.70 -7.23
N ASP A 283 15.32 -5.53 -7.36
CA ASP A 283 14.29 -5.24 -8.36
C ASP A 283 14.89 -4.47 -9.54
N LEU A 284 14.50 -4.83 -10.76
CA LEU A 284 14.76 -3.98 -11.94
C LEU A 284 13.82 -2.77 -11.91
N ARG A 285 14.34 -1.54 -11.85
CA ARG A 285 13.51 -0.30 -11.78
C ARG A 285 13.47 0.51 -13.05
N SER A 286 14.56 0.54 -13.79
CA SER A 286 14.62 1.28 -15.05
C SER A 286 15.66 0.68 -15.99
N TRP A 287 15.53 1.01 -17.26
CA TRP A 287 16.54 0.75 -18.27
C TRP A 287 17.40 2.01 -18.43
N VAL A 288 18.72 1.85 -18.42
CA VAL A 288 19.70 2.89 -18.66
C VAL A 288 20.21 2.71 -20.08
N GLU A 289 19.65 3.48 -21.02
CA GLU A 289 19.86 3.29 -22.46
C GLU A 289 21.32 3.49 -22.86
N GLU A 290 21.98 4.51 -22.30
CA GLU A 290 23.37 4.84 -22.61
C GLU A 290 24.34 3.72 -22.22
N ALA A 291 24.02 2.98 -21.16
CA ALA A 291 24.84 1.89 -20.64
C ALA A 291 24.41 0.51 -21.16
N GLY A 292 23.23 0.40 -21.80
CA GLY A 292 22.63 -0.89 -22.14
C GLY A 292 22.45 -1.79 -20.91
N CYS A 293 22.06 -1.20 -19.78
CA CYS A 293 21.98 -1.86 -18.46
C CYS A 293 20.62 -1.64 -17.81
N PHE A 294 20.26 -2.50 -16.86
CA PHE A 294 19.16 -2.25 -15.95
C PHE A 294 19.66 -1.58 -14.67
N MET A 295 18.93 -0.59 -14.17
CA MET A 295 19.13 -0.09 -12.81
C MET A 295 18.52 -1.10 -11.82
N VAL A 296 19.38 -1.77 -11.05
CA VAL A 296 18.99 -2.73 -10.03
C VAL A 296 18.94 -2.02 -8.67
N HIS A 297 17.79 -2.07 -8.02
CA HIS A 297 17.63 -1.63 -6.64
C HIS A 297 17.69 -2.87 -5.74
N PHE A 298 18.80 -3.01 -5.02
CA PHE A 298 19.01 -4.14 -4.12
C PHE A 298 18.08 -4.09 -2.90
N GLU A 299 17.76 -5.26 -2.37
CA GLU A 299 16.99 -5.36 -1.14
C GLU A 299 17.77 -5.01 0.11
N ASP A 300 19.09 -5.25 0.08
CA ASP A 300 20.00 -4.77 1.12
C ASP A 300 20.11 -3.25 0.98
N GLU A 301 19.41 -2.52 1.85
CA GLU A 301 19.35 -1.05 1.84
C GLU A 301 20.72 -0.38 2.02
N ARG A 302 21.76 -1.14 2.42
CA ARG A 302 23.15 -0.66 2.50
C ARG A 302 23.82 -0.59 1.14
N LEU A 303 23.28 -1.28 0.14
CA LEU A 303 23.77 -1.26 -1.23
C LEU A 303 23.03 -0.18 -2.02
N GLU A 304 23.79 0.73 -2.60
CA GLU A 304 23.24 1.71 -3.53
C GLU A 304 22.71 1.03 -4.80
N PRO A 305 21.68 1.58 -5.46
CA PRO A 305 21.28 1.14 -6.78
C PRO A 305 22.44 1.17 -7.78
N ARG A 306 22.55 0.14 -8.63
CA ARG A 306 23.64 0.03 -9.62
C ARG A 306 23.11 -0.37 -11.00
N PRO A 307 23.69 0.18 -12.08
CA PRO A 307 23.46 -0.35 -13.43
C PRO A 307 24.16 -1.70 -13.60
N VAL A 308 23.42 -2.72 -14.04
CA VAL A 308 23.94 -4.08 -14.27
C VAL A 308 23.48 -4.56 -15.65
N ARG A 309 24.40 -5.11 -16.46
CA ARG A 309 24.08 -5.69 -17.76
C ARG A 309 23.27 -6.98 -17.57
N GLN A 310 22.33 -7.23 -18.49
CA GLN A 310 21.43 -8.38 -18.39
C GLN A 310 22.14 -9.74 -18.31
N GLU A 311 23.31 -9.87 -18.94
CA GLU A 311 24.12 -11.11 -18.89
C GLU A 311 24.59 -11.48 -17.47
N TYR A 312 24.55 -10.54 -16.52
CA TYR A 312 24.86 -10.77 -15.11
C TYR A 312 23.62 -10.85 -14.21
N LEU A 313 22.43 -10.94 -14.80
CA LEU A 313 21.16 -10.96 -14.08
C LEU A 313 20.42 -12.27 -14.32
N GLN A 314 19.95 -12.88 -13.24
CA GLN A 314 19.11 -14.07 -13.28
C GLN A 314 17.77 -13.78 -12.59
N ILE A 315 16.66 -14.21 -13.19
CA ILE A 315 15.32 -14.07 -12.63
C ILE A 315 15.20 -14.88 -11.34
N VAL A 316 14.68 -14.26 -10.29
CA VAL A 316 14.32 -14.94 -9.04
C VAL A 316 12.88 -15.42 -9.16
N PHE A 317 12.71 -16.73 -9.40
CA PHE A 317 11.39 -17.36 -9.47
C PHE A 317 10.77 -17.49 -8.08
N GLU A 318 11.52 -18.04 -7.14
CA GLU A 318 11.12 -18.19 -5.75
C GLU A 318 11.91 -17.21 -4.88
N MET A 319 11.21 -16.34 -4.17
CA MET A 319 11.85 -15.36 -3.29
C MET A 319 12.38 -16.09 -2.03
N PRO A 320 13.70 -16.09 -1.78
CA PRO A 320 14.22 -16.66 -0.55
C PRO A 320 13.64 -15.91 0.64
N GLU A 321 13.43 -16.60 1.76
CA GLU A 321 13.15 -15.92 3.01
C GLU A 321 14.34 -15.00 3.32
N LEU A 322 14.08 -13.80 3.84
CA LEU A 322 15.18 -13.10 4.49
C LEU A 322 15.51 -13.97 5.69
N GLU A 323 16.74 -14.48 5.75
CA GLU A 323 17.26 -14.94 7.03
C GLU A 323 17.05 -13.75 7.96
N ASP A 324 16.13 -13.91 8.90
CA ASP A 324 15.81 -12.83 9.83
C ASP A 324 17.14 -12.35 10.36
N ALA A 325 17.40 -11.05 10.27
CA ALA A 325 18.59 -10.46 10.86
C ALA A 325 18.54 -10.52 12.41
N THR A 326 17.83 -11.50 12.96
CA THR A 326 17.95 -12.06 14.30
C THR A 326 19.38 -12.54 14.47
N ASP A 327 20.24 -11.63 14.93
CA ASP A 327 21.16 -11.82 16.06
C ASP A 327 22.45 -11.01 15.94
N ALA A 328 22.75 -10.39 14.79
CA ALA A 328 24.00 -9.64 14.61
C ALA A 328 23.94 -8.16 15.04
N ALA A 329 22.76 -7.57 15.26
CA ALA A 329 22.62 -6.13 15.55
C ALA A 329 22.23 -5.77 17.00
N VAL A 330 22.00 -6.77 17.87
CA VAL A 330 21.58 -6.53 19.27
C VAL A 330 22.78 -6.23 20.20
N CYS A 331 24.03 -6.34 19.74
CA CYS A 331 25.21 -6.18 20.62
C CYS A 331 26.16 -4.99 20.31
N SER A 332 25.75 -3.96 19.56
CA SER A 332 26.62 -2.79 19.30
C SER A 332 26.05 -1.42 19.71
N LYS A 333 24.96 -1.37 20.49
CA LYS A 333 24.43 -0.13 21.08
C LYS A 333 24.48 -0.06 22.63
N GLY A 334 25.36 -0.83 23.27
CA GLY A 334 26.01 -0.42 24.53
C GLY A 334 27.47 -0.16 24.18
N SER A 335 28.11 0.96 24.47
CA SER A 335 28.05 1.82 25.64
C SER A 335 28.60 3.19 25.24
N ARG A 336 27.76 4.22 25.20
CA ARG A 336 28.24 5.60 25.30
C ARG A 336 28.17 5.98 26.76
N GLU A 337 29.27 5.69 27.45
CA GLU A 337 29.56 6.11 28.81
C GLU A 337 29.23 7.60 28.96
N ARG A 338 28.30 7.92 29.85
CA ARG A 338 28.20 9.26 30.45
C ARG A 338 29.21 9.32 31.58
N SER A 339 30.45 9.61 31.21
CA SER A 339 31.46 10.14 32.11
C SER A 339 31.55 11.66 31.86
N SER A 340 30.81 12.45 32.65
CA SER A 340 31.17 13.85 32.87
C SER A 340 30.88 14.23 34.32
N SER A 341 31.89 13.96 35.14
CA SER A 341 32.17 14.57 36.42
C SER A 341 32.34 16.10 36.30
N GLY A 342 31.62 16.82 37.17
CA GLY A 342 32.14 17.91 38.01
C GLY A 342 32.82 19.15 37.40
N SER A 343 32.18 20.30 37.57
CA SER A 343 32.73 21.56 38.13
C SER A 343 31.56 22.55 38.19
N ASP A 344 30.96 22.90 39.33
CA ASP A 344 31.48 23.63 40.48
C ASP A 344 32.10 25.00 40.13
N ARG A 345 31.74 26.02 40.94
CA ARG A 345 31.86 27.49 40.78
C ARG A 345 30.60 28.12 40.16
N GLY A 346 29.83 28.99 40.82
CA GLY A 346 30.10 29.84 41.96
C GLY A 346 29.48 31.21 41.63
N SER A 347 28.41 31.58 42.35
CA SER A 347 27.83 32.93 42.30
C SER A 347 28.81 33.96 42.86
N PRO A 348 28.81 35.21 42.35
CA PRO A 348 28.11 36.30 43.04
C PRO A 348 27.42 37.24 42.03
N GLY A 349 26.24 37.80 42.29
CA GLY A 349 26.03 38.96 43.17
C GLY A 349 25.48 40.14 42.33
N PRO A 350 24.65 41.03 42.87
CA PRO A 350 23.79 41.94 42.10
C PRO A 350 24.39 43.35 41.92
N THR A 351 24.02 44.03 40.83
CA THR A 351 24.21 45.48 40.69
C THR A 351 22.98 46.13 40.04
N HIS A 352 22.36 47.03 40.81
CA HIS A 352 21.56 48.16 40.34
C HIS A 352 22.32 48.97 39.28
N ASP A 353 21.60 49.54 38.30
CA ASP A 353 21.64 51.00 38.13
C ASP A 353 20.46 51.54 37.31
N ASP A 354 19.93 52.66 37.82
CA ASP A 354 18.94 53.56 37.23
C ASP A 354 19.60 54.52 36.23
N THR A 355 18.89 54.94 35.17
CA THR A 355 18.81 56.32 34.60
C THR A 355 18.09 56.25 33.24
N SER A 356 16.89 56.82 33.05
CA SER A 356 16.49 58.24 32.93
C SER A 356 16.84 58.90 31.57
N GLY A 357 15.82 59.53 30.96
CA GLY A 357 15.93 60.49 29.84
C GLY A 357 15.00 60.16 28.65
N MET A 358 13.81 60.77 28.51
CA MET A 358 13.51 62.06 27.82
C MET A 358 14.01 62.12 26.37
N LEU A 359 13.37 62.73 25.37
CA LEU A 359 12.08 63.36 25.08
C LEU A 359 12.14 63.65 23.55
N THR A 360 10.97 63.75 22.91
CA THR A 360 10.66 64.57 21.72
C THR A 360 11.50 64.47 20.43
N SER A 361 10.83 64.12 19.34
CA SER A 361 10.56 65.01 18.18
C SER A 361 9.35 64.50 17.43
#